data_AF-A0A2A5B5G4-F1
#
_entry.id   AF-A0A2A5B5G4-F1
#
_cell.length_a   1.000
_cell.length_b   1.000
_cell.length_c   1.000
_cell.angle_alpha   90.00
_cell.angle_beta   90.00
_cell.angle_gamma   90.00
#
_symmetry.space_group_name_H-M   'P 1'
#
loop_
_entity.id
_entity.type
_entity.pdbx_description
1 polymer ?
#
loop_
_entity_poly.entity_id
_entity_poly.type
_entity_poly.pdbx_seq_one_letter_code
_entity_poly.pdbx_strand_id
1 'polypeptide(L)'
;MFFNLVLNLKEFVSILMNPKIHSVIQFVISLLWIYENGHRLYNQHYGGVMYLIMFPDWWLFMNISFGSFGMFVALWVFYEKMKIGKGYLFIFLALLISLIFPVILD
;
A
#
# COMPACT_ATOMS: atom_id res chain seq x y z
N MET A 1 -8.27 19.47 33.79
CA MET A 1 -7.45 19.54 32.55
C MET A 1 -7.00 18.15 32.08
N PHE A 2 -6.39 17.33 32.93
CA PHE A 2 -5.91 15.97 32.58
C PHE A 2 -7.03 15.02 32.10
N PHE A 3 -8.21 15.06 32.72
CA PHE A 3 -9.34 14.17 32.38
C PHE A 3 -9.92 14.43 30.97
N ASN A 4 -10.02 15.70 30.56
CA ASN A 4 -10.43 16.08 29.19
C ASN A 4 -9.40 15.67 28.13
N LEU A 5 -8.12 15.60 28.52
CA LEU A 5 -7.05 15.20 27.61
C LEU A 5 -7.07 13.69 27.38
N VAL A 6 -7.34 12.88 28.42
CA VAL A 6 -7.53 11.42 28.31
C VAL A 6 -8.78 11.07 27.49
N LEU A 7 -9.87 11.83 27.66
CA LEU A 7 -11.11 11.64 26.89
C LEU A 7 -10.91 11.94 25.39
N ASN A 8 -10.28 13.08 25.06
CA ASN A 8 -9.89 13.39 23.68
C ASN A 8 -8.98 12.33 23.07
N LEU A 9 -8.05 11.78 23.85
CA LEU A 9 -7.16 10.73 23.37
C LEU A 9 -7.92 9.46 23.01
N LYS A 10 -8.89 9.04 23.82
CA LYS A 10 -9.71 7.85 23.54
C LYS A 10 -10.58 8.02 22.31
N GLU A 11 -11.20 9.18 22.14
CA GLU A 11 -12.00 9.48 20.93
C GLU A 11 -11.11 9.49 19.68
N PHE A 12 -9.93 10.11 19.76
CA PHE A 12 -8.96 10.11 18.67
C PHE A 12 -8.48 8.70 18.31
N VAL A 13 -8.17 7.87 19.31
CA VAL A 13 -7.78 6.46 19.10
C VAL A 13 -8.95 5.66 18.51
N SER A 14 -10.19 5.92 18.95
CA SER A 14 -11.39 5.27 18.40
C SER A 14 -11.62 5.63 16.93
N ILE A 15 -11.37 6.88 16.54
CA ILE A 15 -11.43 7.31 15.15
C ILE A 15 -10.34 6.62 14.34
N LEU A 16 -9.11 6.59 14.86
CA LEU A 16 -8.00 5.88 14.22
C LEU A 16 -8.33 4.41 13.99
N MET A 17 -8.91 3.72 14.97
CA MET A 17 -9.27 2.30 14.87
C MET A 17 -10.47 1.99 13.95
N ASN A 18 -11.05 2.98 13.27
CA ASN A 18 -12.21 2.76 12.41
C ASN A 18 -11.83 1.96 11.13
N PRO A 19 -12.39 0.77 10.90
CA PRO A 19 -12.11 -0.06 9.71
C PRO A 19 -12.32 0.66 8.38
N LYS A 20 -13.30 1.56 8.33
CA LYS A 20 -13.65 2.30 7.12
C LYS A 20 -12.60 3.35 6.80
N ILE A 21 -12.08 4.03 7.81
CA ILE A 21 -10.99 5.00 7.64
C ILE A 21 -9.71 4.27 7.22
N HIS A 22 -9.38 3.17 7.89
CA HIS A 22 -8.23 2.34 7.53
C HIS A 22 -8.31 1.79 6.11
N SER A 23 -9.47 1.32 5.66
CA SER A 23 -9.65 0.83 4.30
C SER A 23 -9.55 1.93 3.25
N VAL A 24 -10.06 3.14 3.52
CA VAL A 24 -9.86 4.30 2.63
C VAL A 24 -8.37 4.65 2.52
N ILE A 25 -7.67 4.72 3.65
CA ILE A 25 -6.22 4.98 3.67
C ILE A 25 -5.47 3.90 2.88
N GLN A 26 -5.80 2.62 3.12
CA GLN A 26 -5.20 1.49 2.40
C GLN A 26 -5.42 1.62 0.89
N PHE A 27 -6.64 1.95 0.46
CA PHE A 27 -6.98 2.12 -0.94
C PHE A 27 -6.17 3.24 -1.61
N VAL A 28 -6.03 4.38 -0.94
CA VAL A 28 -5.22 5.51 -1.42
C VAL A 28 -3.74 5.15 -1.51
N ILE A 29 -3.19 4.46 -0.51
CA ILE A 29 -1.80 3.98 -0.53
C ILE A 29 -1.59 3.02 -1.70
N SER A 30 -2.51 2.09 -1.94
CA SER A 30 -2.42 1.16 -3.06
C SER A 30 -2.48 1.87 -4.42
N LEU A 31 -3.30 2.92 -4.56
CA LEU A 31 -3.34 3.78 -5.75
C LEU A 31 -2.01 4.48 -6.01
N LEU A 32 -1.44 5.08 -4.98
CA LEU A 32 -0.13 5.74 -5.09
C LEU A 32 0.96 4.74 -5.46
N TRP A 33 0.91 3.52 -4.91
CA TRP A 33 1.85 2.45 -5.26
C TRP A 33 1.76 2.06 -6.74
N ILE A 34 0.54 1.89 -7.26
CA ILE A 34 0.32 1.60 -8.69
C ILE A 34 0.85 2.74 -9.55
N TYR A 35 0.52 3.99 -9.20
CA TYR A 35 0.94 5.17 -9.95
C TYR A 35 2.47 5.27 -10.02
N GLU A 36 3.15 5.14 -8.88
CA GLU A 36 4.61 5.22 -8.79
C GLU A 36 5.29 4.12 -9.64
N ASN A 37 4.82 2.88 -9.55
CA ASN A 37 5.40 1.78 -10.33
C ASN A 37 5.07 1.88 -11.83
N GLY A 38 3.88 2.34 -12.19
CA GLY A 38 3.50 2.61 -13.58
C GLY A 38 4.30 3.77 -14.18
N HIS A 39 4.53 4.83 -13.40
CA HIS A 39 5.37 5.96 -13.81
C HIS A 39 6.83 5.53 -14.01
N ARG A 40 7.38 4.69 -13.13
CA ARG A 40 8.72 4.09 -13.31
C ARG A 40 8.80 3.25 -14.57
N LEU A 41 7.82 2.38 -14.81
CA LEU A 41 7.73 1.55 -16.01
C LEU A 41 7.69 2.41 -17.29
N TYR A 42 6.95 3.52 -17.26
CA TYR A 42 6.92 4.47 -18.38
C TYR A 42 8.26 5.17 -18.58
N ASN A 43 8.84 5.73 -17.51
CA ASN A 43 10.08 6.52 -17.59
C ASN A 43 11.28 5.70 -18.04
N GLN A 44 11.36 4.41 -17.70
CA GLN A 44 12.47 3.55 -18.13
C GLN A 44 12.42 3.19 -19.62
N HIS A 45 11.22 3.19 -20.24
CA HIS A 45 11.04 2.90 -21.67
C HIS A 45 11.00 4.15 -22.56
N TYR A 46 10.58 5.30 -22.01
CA TYR A 46 10.29 6.51 -22.78
C TYR A 46 11.12 7.74 -22.36
N GLY A 47 12.20 7.55 -21.58
CA GLY A 47 13.30 8.51 -21.47
C GLY A 47 13.32 9.40 -20.21
N GLY A 48 13.42 8.78 -19.03
CA GLY A 48 13.71 9.45 -17.76
C GLY A 48 15.09 9.08 -17.16
N VAL A 49 15.54 9.82 -16.14
CA VAL A 49 16.80 9.59 -15.40
C VAL A 49 16.86 8.17 -14.78
N MET A 50 15.70 7.54 -14.58
CA MET A 50 15.53 6.17 -14.12
C MET A 50 16.01 5.09 -15.10
N TYR A 51 16.36 5.43 -16.34
CA TYR A 51 17.05 4.50 -17.25
C TYR A 51 18.38 3.97 -16.66
N LEU A 52 19.03 4.73 -15.78
CA LEU A 52 20.28 4.32 -15.13
C LEU A 52 20.07 3.29 -13.99
N ILE A 53 18.84 3.17 -13.49
CA ILE A 53 18.44 2.22 -12.44
C ILE A 53 17.23 1.46 -12.99
N MET A 54 17.45 0.70 -14.06
CA MET A 54 16.41 -0.14 -14.64
C MET A 54 16.05 -1.24 -13.65
N PHE A 55 14.84 -1.15 -13.10
CA PHE A 55 14.24 -2.30 -12.46
C PHE A 55 13.72 -3.25 -13.56
N PRO A 56 13.80 -4.56 -13.35
CA PRO A 56 13.23 -5.50 -14.29
C PRO A 56 11.74 -5.23 -14.51
N ASP A 57 11.29 -5.20 -15.77
CA ASP A 57 9.88 -4.92 -16.12
C ASP A 57 8.91 -5.84 -15.38
N TRP A 58 9.25 -7.13 -15.29
CA TRP A 58 8.44 -8.13 -14.60
C TRP A 58 8.25 -7.79 -13.12
N TRP A 59 9.22 -7.14 -12.46
CA TRP A 59 9.12 -6.73 -11.07
C TRP A 59 8.17 -5.53 -10.91
N LEU A 60 8.21 -4.56 -11.84
CA LEU A 60 7.26 -3.45 -11.84
C LEU A 60 5.83 -3.93 -12.12
N PHE A 61 5.64 -4.86 -13.05
CA PHE A 61 4.34 -5.49 -13.30
C PHE A 61 3.80 -6.24 -12.07
N MET A 62 4.66 -6.95 -11.33
CA MET A 62 4.29 -7.58 -10.06
C MET A 62 3.85 -6.54 -9.03
N ASN A 63 4.58 -5.42 -8.89
CA ASN A 63 4.22 -4.35 -7.98
C ASN A 63 2.88 -3.69 -8.30
N ILE A 64 2.62 -3.41 -9.58
CA ILE A 64 1.35 -2.87 -10.05
C ILE A 64 0.21 -3.87 -9.74
N SER A 65 0.47 -5.17 -9.94
CA SER A 65 -0.48 -6.23 -9.62
C SER A 65 -0.76 -6.28 -8.12
N PHE A 66 0.26 -6.23 -7.27
CA PHE A 66 0.09 -6.18 -5.81
C PHE A 66 -0.65 -4.94 -5.33
N GLY A 67 -0.37 -3.77 -5.91
CA GLY A 67 -1.14 -2.56 -5.64
C GLY A 67 -2.61 -2.76 -6.00
N SER A 68 -2.90 -3.36 -7.16
CA SER A 68 -4.27 -3.64 -7.60
C SER A 68 -4.99 -4.62 -6.64
N PHE A 69 -4.33 -5.70 -6.24
CA PHE A 69 -4.86 -6.59 -5.20
C PHE A 69 -5.06 -5.88 -3.86
N GLY A 70 -4.14 -4.98 -3.48
CA GLY A 70 -4.26 -4.15 -2.29
C GLY A 70 -5.52 -3.29 -2.28
N MET A 71 -5.92 -2.76 -3.44
CA MET A 71 -7.20 -2.04 -3.59
C MET A 71 -8.40 -2.96 -3.41
N PHE A 72 -8.40 -4.16 -3.99
CA PHE A 72 -9.49 -5.14 -3.80
C PHE A 72 -9.63 -5.56 -2.34
N VAL A 73 -8.50 -5.79 -1.66
CA VAL A 73 -8.42 -6.10 -0.24
C VAL A 73 -9.00 -4.94 0.59
N ALA A 74 -8.63 -3.69 0.26
CA ALA A 74 -9.17 -2.51 0.93
C ALA A 74 -10.68 -2.41 0.80
N LEU A 75 -11.22 -2.67 -0.41
CA LEU A 75 -12.65 -2.71 -0.66
C LEU A 75 -13.33 -3.82 0.16
N TRP A 76 -12.75 -5.02 0.23
CA TRP A 76 -13.30 -6.09 1.07
C TRP A 76 -13.30 -5.77 2.57
N VAL A 77 -12.29 -5.06 3.06
CA VAL A 77 -12.28 -4.57 4.45
C VAL A 77 -13.35 -3.49 4.64
N PHE A 78 -13.53 -2.59 3.67
CA PHE A 78 -14.57 -1.56 3.72
C PHE A 78 -15.99 -2.14 3.78
N TYR A 79 -16.25 -3.19 3.00
CA TYR A 79 -17.52 -3.93 3.01
C TYR A 79 -17.63 -4.95 4.16
N GLU A 80 -16.71 -4.91 5.13
CA GLU A 80 -16.67 -5.81 6.30
C GLU A 80 -16.64 -7.31 5.95
N LYS A 81 -16.32 -7.65 4.69
CA LYS A 81 -16.14 -9.04 4.22
C LYS A 81 -14.83 -9.64 4.72
N MET A 82 -13.91 -8.81 5.21
CA MET A 82 -12.62 -9.25 5.73
C MET A 82 -12.16 -8.40 6.92
N LYS A 83 -11.53 -9.04 7.92
CA LYS A 83 -10.94 -8.33 9.07
C LYS A 83 -9.75 -7.49 8.63
N ILE A 84 -9.62 -6.29 9.20
CA ILE A 84 -8.51 -5.34 8.96
C ILE A 84 -7.13 -6.02 9.08
N GLY A 85 -6.94 -6.88 10.09
CA GLY A 85 -5.66 -7.57 10.33
C GLY A 85 -5.18 -8.43 9.14
N LYS A 86 -6.11 -9.06 8.40
CA LYS A 86 -5.75 -9.81 7.18
C LYS A 86 -5.38 -8.88 6.03
N GLY A 87 -6.00 -7.70 5.96
CA GLY A 87 -5.66 -6.68 4.97
C GLY A 87 -4.24 -6.16 5.14
N TYR A 88 -3.84 -5.84 6.37
CA TYR A 88 -2.46 -5.42 6.67
C TYR A 88 -1.42 -6.51 6.42
N LEU A 89 -1.76 -7.77 6.71
CA LEU A 89 -0.87 -8.90 6.44
C LEU A 89 -0.57 -9.02 4.94
N PHE A 90 -1.57 -8.83 4.08
CA PHE A 90 -1.38 -8.83 2.63
C PHE A 90 -0.43 -7.71 2.17
N ILE A 91 -0.65 -6.47 2.63
CA ILE A 91 0.24 -5.34 2.30
C ILE A 91 1.66 -5.60 2.79
N PHE A 92 1.82 -6.12 4.00
CA PHE A 92 3.12 -6.41 4.58
C PHE A 92 3.87 -7.47 3.78
N LEU A 93 3.20 -8.56 3.38
CA LEU A 93 3.79 -9.58 2.50
C LEU A 93 4.16 -9.01 1.13
N ALA A 94 3.28 -8.20 0.54
CA ALA A 94 3.54 -7.56 -0.74
C ALA A 94 4.78 -6.65 -0.65
N LEU A 95 4.90 -5.84 0.40
CA LEU A 95 6.07 -5.00 0.64
C LEU A 95 7.35 -5.82 0.83
N LEU A 96 7.30 -6.90 1.61
CA LEU A 96 8.46 -7.78 1.78
C LEU A 96 8.92 -8.38 0.46
N ILE A 97 7.99 -8.89 -0.35
CA ILE A 97 8.30 -9.45 -1.67
C ILE A 97 8.91 -8.36 -2.56
N SER A 98 8.30 -7.18 -2.63
CA SER A 98 8.79 -6.08 -3.45
C SER A 98 10.18 -5.60 -3.06
N LEU A 99 10.55 -5.65 -1.78
CA LEU A 99 11.84 -5.16 -1.28
C LEU A 99 12.95 -6.22 -1.41
N ILE A 100 12.61 -7.49 -1.25
CA ILE A 100 13.56 -8.62 -1.26
C ILE A 100 13.86 -9.09 -2.68
N PHE A 101 12.86 -9.17 -3.56
CA PHE A 101 13.04 -9.72 -4.91
C PHE A 101 14.13 -9.05 -5.77
N PRO A 102 14.25 -7.70 -5.81
CA PRO A 102 15.27 -7.08 -6.64
C PRO A 102 16.68 -7.34 -6.11
N VAL A 103 16.85 -7.55 -4.79
CA VAL A 103 18.16 -7.82 -4.16
C VAL A 103 18.65 -9.25 -4.40
N ILE A 104 17.76 -10.20 -4.68
CA ILE A 104 18.10 -11.63 -4.88
C ILE A 104 18.44 -11.95 -6.34
N LEU A 105 17.96 -11.14 -7.29
CA LEU A 105 18.06 -11.41 -8.73
C LEU A 105 19.17 -10.61 -9.44
N ASP A 106 19.87 -9.74 -8.72
CA ASP A 106 21.14 -9.11 -9.10
C ASP A 106 22.34 -9.95 -8.60
#